data_AF-A0A7J9DZ66-F1
#
_entry.id   AF-A0A7J9DZ66-F1
#
_cell.length_a   1.000
_cell.length_b   1.000
_cell.length_c   1.000
_cell.angle_alpha   90.00
_cell.angle_beta   90.00
_cell.angle_gamma   90.00
#
_symmetry.space_group_name_H-M   'P 1'
#
loop_
_entity.id
_entity.type
_entity.pdbx_description
1 polymer ?
#
loop_
_entity_poly.entity_id
_entity_poly.type
_entity_poly.pdbx_seq_one_letter_code
_entity_poly.pdbx_strand_id
1 'polypeptide(L)'
;MTDACIRAVVESIHSSPTQAALGLLMSVPGASNTVLEAVVPYSRMSMIQLLAKIPAKYCSQQTADEMALLAYNRALKLSSPGSPVLGVGFTGSLATTRPKQGDHRFHLSTRTSDRHWASTVTLSKGLRSRDQEEKVSSYFLLK
;
A
#
# COMPACT_ATOMS: atom_id res chain seq x y z
N MET A 1 0.72 -6.01 23.38
CA MET A 1 1.06 -7.28 22.70
C MET A 1 1.12 -7.15 21.18
N THR A 2 0.22 -6.38 20.55
CA THR A 2 0.21 -6.17 19.09
C THR A 2 1.45 -5.46 18.55
N ASP A 3 1.89 -4.34 19.15
CA ASP A 3 3.03 -3.54 18.63
C ASP A 3 4.36 -4.31 18.56
N ALA A 4 4.65 -5.17 19.55
CA ALA A 4 5.86 -6.00 19.53
C ALA A 4 5.83 -7.04 18.39
N CYS A 5 4.66 -7.62 18.12
CA CYS A 5 4.48 -8.56 17.01
C CYS A 5 4.63 -7.86 15.65
N ILE A 6 4.11 -6.64 15.51
CA ILE A 6 4.24 -5.84 14.28
C ILE A 6 5.69 -5.45 14.04
N ARG A 7 6.40 -5.00 15.08
CA ARG A 7 7.82 -4.69 14.96
C ARG A 7 8.61 -5.91 14.48
N ALA A 8 8.33 -7.09 15.04
CA ALA A 8 8.96 -8.34 14.59
C ALA A 8 8.62 -8.68 13.12
N VAL A 9 7.38 -8.46 12.67
CA VAL A 9 7.00 -8.64 11.25
C VAL A 9 7.71 -7.65 10.35
N VAL A 10 7.84 -6.37 10.74
CA VAL A 10 8.57 -5.37 9.95
C VAL A 10 10.07 -5.68 9.91
N GLU A 11 10.67 -6.08 11.03
CA GLU A 11 12.06 -6.55 11.09
C GLU A 11 12.26 -7.82 10.23
N SER A 12 11.28 -8.74 10.22
CA SER A 12 11.28 -9.90 9.34
C SER A 12 11.14 -9.52 7.86
N ILE A 13 10.35 -8.50 7.55
CA ILE A 13 10.21 -7.96 6.20
C ILE A 13 11.55 -7.38 5.73
N HIS A 14 12.23 -6.57 6.56
CA HIS A 14 13.54 -6.00 6.23
C HIS A 14 14.67 -7.03 6.11
N SER A 15 14.53 -8.19 6.75
CA SER A 15 15.44 -9.31 6.61
C SER A 15 15.01 -10.31 5.52
N SER A 16 13.87 -10.08 4.86
CA SER A 16 13.37 -10.84 3.72
C SER A 16 13.46 -10.06 2.40
N PRO A 17 13.27 -10.71 1.24
CA PRO A 17 13.22 -10.02 -0.06
C PRO A 17 11.89 -9.31 -0.38
N THR A 18 10.89 -9.36 0.50
CA THR A 18 9.48 -8.93 0.25
C THR A 18 9.15 -7.62 0.97
N GLN A 19 8.28 -6.75 0.43
CA GLN A 19 8.13 -5.32 0.86
C GLN A 19 6.67 -4.83 0.96
N ALA A 20 6.24 -4.21 2.07
CA ALA A 20 4.92 -3.56 2.17
C ALA A 20 4.76 -2.59 3.39
N ALA A 21 4.09 -1.43 3.22
CA ALA A 21 3.58 -0.40 4.19
C ALA A 21 4.51 0.74 4.58
N LEU A 22 4.32 1.91 3.95
CA LEU A 22 5.31 2.99 3.98
C LEU A 22 5.68 3.50 5.38
N GLY A 23 4.70 3.93 6.18
CA GLY A 23 4.99 4.54 7.49
C GLY A 23 5.58 3.55 8.51
N LEU A 24 5.11 2.31 8.50
CA LEU A 24 5.61 1.27 9.41
C LEU A 24 6.96 0.71 8.95
N LEU A 25 7.15 0.48 7.64
CA LEU A 25 8.46 0.09 7.08
C LEU A 25 9.52 1.14 7.37
N MET A 26 9.24 2.41 7.10
CA MET A 26 10.23 3.47 7.28
C MET A 26 10.55 3.74 8.75
N SER A 27 9.71 3.28 9.68
CA SER A 27 9.91 3.48 11.12
C SER A 27 10.99 2.57 11.73
N VAL A 28 11.42 1.53 11.00
CA VAL A 28 12.44 0.59 11.46
C VAL A 28 13.80 0.90 10.79
N PRO A 29 14.91 1.00 11.55
CA PRO A 29 16.23 1.19 10.99
C PRO A 29 16.58 0.12 9.94
N GLY A 30 17.20 0.53 8.84
CA GLY A 30 17.52 -0.35 7.72
C GLY A 30 16.46 -0.38 6.61
N ALA A 31 15.38 0.40 6.73
CA ALA A 31 14.37 0.52 5.68
C ALA A 31 14.94 0.85 4.29
N SER A 32 16.05 1.60 4.21
CA SER A 32 16.75 1.91 2.95
C SER A 32 17.30 0.68 2.20
N ASN A 33 17.48 -0.46 2.89
CA ASN A 33 17.94 -1.70 2.26
C ASN A 33 16.81 -2.41 1.50
N THR A 34 15.55 -2.06 1.79
CA THR A 34 14.38 -2.70 1.18
C THR A 34 13.52 -1.70 0.42
N VAL A 35 13.24 -0.51 0.96
CA VAL A 35 12.34 0.45 0.32
C VAL A 35 13.12 1.26 -0.71
N LEU A 36 12.90 0.97 -2.00
CA LEU A 36 13.55 1.68 -3.10
C LEU A 36 12.94 3.08 -3.32
N GLU A 37 11.61 3.16 -3.32
CA GLU A 37 10.89 4.42 -3.51
C GLU A 37 9.50 4.29 -2.90
N ALA A 38 8.94 5.43 -2.49
CA ALA A 38 7.56 5.51 -2.10
C ALA A 38 6.91 6.80 -2.60
N VAL A 39 5.73 6.65 -3.19
CA VAL A 39 4.96 7.75 -3.76
C VAL A 39 3.60 7.75 -3.08
N VAL A 40 3.21 8.90 -2.51
CA VAL A 40 1.90 9.11 -1.89
C VAL A 40 1.10 10.08 -2.76
N PRO A 41 0.39 9.60 -3.80
CA PRO A 41 -0.37 10.46 -4.70
C PRO A 41 -1.68 10.95 -4.05
N TYR A 42 -1.56 11.83 -3.06
CA TYR A 42 -2.65 12.15 -2.14
C TYR A 42 -3.77 12.99 -2.79
N SER A 43 -3.44 13.84 -3.77
CA SER A 43 -4.41 14.63 -4.52
C SER A 43 -4.88 13.90 -5.78
N ARG A 44 -6.09 14.21 -6.26
CA ARG A 44 -6.60 13.65 -7.52
C ARG A 44 -5.65 13.92 -8.69
N MET A 45 -5.10 15.12 -8.76
CA MET A 45 -4.15 15.49 -9.82
C MET A 45 -2.86 14.69 -9.73
N SER A 46 -2.33 14.48 -8.52
CA SER A 46 -1.14 13.65 -8.31
C SER A 46 -1.39 12.19 -8.73
N MET A 47 -2.57 11.64 -8.43
CA MET A 47 -2.97 10.31 -8.91
C MET A 47 -3.08 10.25 -10.43
N ILE A 48 -3.67 11.27 -11.07
CA ILE A 48 -3.76 11.34 -12.54
C ILE A 48 -2.36 11.38 -13.17
N GLN A 49 -1.45 12.18 -12.61
CA GLN A 49 -0.07 12.29 -13.09
C GLN A 49 0.69 10.97 -12.92
N LEU A 50 0.52 10.29 -11.77
CA LEU A 50 1.12 8.98 -11.53
C LEU A 50 0.60 7.94 -12.53
N LEU A 51 -0.72 7.85 -12.72
CA LEU A 51 -1.37 6.87 -13.60
C LEU A 51 -1.29 7.24 -15.08
N ALA A 52 -0.86 8.46 -15.40
CA ALA A 52 -0.93 9.08 -16.73
C ALA A 52 -2.35 9.02 -17.37
N LYS A 53 -3.40 8.97 -16.55
CA LYS A 53 -4.81 8.94 -16.98
C LYS A 53 -5.77 9.30 -15.86
N ILE A 54 -7.01 9.59 -16.21
CA ILE A 54 -8.09 9.75 -15.24
C ILE A 54 -8.69 8.37 -14.92
N PRO A 55 -8.57 7.86 -13.68
CA PRO A 55 -9.18 6.59 -13.31
C PRO A 55 -10.71 6.74 -13.21
N ALA A 56 -11.45 5.70 -13.62
CA ALA A 56 -12.91 5.68 -13.48
C ALA A 56 -13.34 5.79 -12.00
N LYS A 57 -12.57 5.18 -11.09
CA LYS A 57 -12.74 5.30 -9.63
C LYS A 57 -11.38 5.35 -8.94
N TYR A 58 -11.08 6.46 -8.27
CA TYR A 58 -9.84 6.65 -7.51
C TYR A 58 -9.64 5.63 -6.37
N CYS A 59 -10.74 5.10 -5.82
CA CYS A 59 -10.73 4.00 -4.87
C CYS A 59 -11.38 2.78 -5.53
N SER A 60 -10.55 1.91 -6.09
CA SER A 60 -10.95 0.66 -6.73
C SER A 60 -9.78 -0.32 -6.77
N GLN A 61 -10.09 -1.61 -6.93
CA GLN A 61 -9.06 -2.63 -7.13
C GLN A 61 -8.23 -2.35 -8.38
N GLN A 62 -8.87 -1.96 -9.49
CA GLN A 62 -8.17 -1.60 -10.73
C GLN A 62 -7.13 -0.49 -10.52
N THR A 63 -7.49 0.57 -9.78
CA THR A 63 -6.52 1.63 -9.47
C THR A 63 -5.37 1.13 -8.59
N ALA A 64 -5.64 0.27 -7.60
CA ALA A 64 -4.56 -0.35 -6.82
C ALA A 64 -3.65 -1.23 -7.70
N ASP A 65 -4.20 -2.00 -8.63
CA ASP A 65 -3.45 -2.86 -9.56
C ASP A 65 -2.52 -2.03 -10.46
N GLU A 66 -3.04 -0.92 -11.01
CA GLU A 66 -2.26 0.01 -11.84
C GLU A 66 -1.14 0.67 -11.03
N MET A 67 -1.42 1.09 -9.79
CA MET A 67 -0.39 1.61 -8.89
C MET A 67 0.69 0.57 -8.59
N ALA A 68 0.31 -0.68 -8.31
CA ALA A 68 1.26 -1.77 -8.04
C ALA A 68 2.15 -2.06 -9.26
N LEU A 69 1.57 -2.07 -10.46
CA LEU A 69 2.33 -2.26 -11.70
C LEU A 69 3.33 -1.13 -11.95
N LEU A 70 2.92 0.12 -11.75
CA LEU A 70 3.81 1.28 -11.90
C LEU A 70 4.94 1.25 -10.88
N ALA A 71 4.63 0.94 -9.61
CA ALA A 71 5.62 0.77 -8.56
C ALA A 71 6.62 -0.35 -8.90
N TYR A 72 6.15 -1.49 -9.41
CA TYR A 72 7.00 -2.59 -9.84
C TYR A 72 7.94 -2.20 -10.99
N ASN A 73 7.40 -1.56 -12.04
CA ASN A 73 8.20 -1.08 -13.16
C ASN A 73 9.24 -0.03 -12.74
N ARG A 74 8.89 0.79 -11.76
CA ARG A 74 9.78 1.78 -11.18
C ARG A 74 10.88 1.13 -10.36
N ALA A 75 10.54 0.12 -9.56
CA ALA A 75 11.48 -0.67 -8.78
C ALA A 75 12.51 -1.37 -9.69
N LEU A 76 12.08 -1.98 -10.80
CA LEU A 76 13.00 -2.58 -11.80
C LEU A 76 14.04 -1.60 -12.34
N LYS A 77 13.68 -0.32 -12.50
CA LYS A 77 14.60 0.74 -12.96
C LYS A 77 15.57 1.22 -11.88
N LEU A 78 15.17 1.08 -10.61
CA LEU A 78 15.95 1.53 -9.45
C LEU A 78 16.86 0.43 -8.89
N SER A 79 16.52 -0.83 -9.11
CA SER A 79 17.27 -1.99 -8.65
C SER A 79 18.37 -2.41 -9.62
N SER A 80 19.40 -3.08 -9.11
CA SER A 80 20.36 -3.80 -9.95
C SER A 80 19.68 -4.92 -10.76
N PRO A 81 20.16 -5.22 -11.98
CA PRO A 81 19.64 -6.33 -12.77
C PRO A 81 19.68 -7.65 -11.99
N GLY A 82 18.57 -8.40 -12.00
CA GLY A 82 18.45 -9.68 -11.31
C GLY A 82 18.02 -9.59 -9.84
N SER A 83 17.97 -8.39 -9.25
CA SER A 83 17.42 -8.22 -7.91
C SER A 83 15.90 -8.48 -7.89
N PRO A 84 15.39 -9.23 -6.89
CA PRO A 84 13.95 -9.37 -6.70
C PRO A 84 13.35 -8.01 -6.32
N VAL A 85 12.27 -7.62 -7.00
CA VAL A 85 11.54 -6.39 -6.71
C VAL A 85 10.04 -6.62 -6.65
N LEU A 86 9.36 -5.76 -5.90
CA LEU A 86 7.94 -5.82 -5.65
C LEU A 86 7.35 -4.42 -5.82
N GLY A 87 6.22 -4.33 -6.52
CA GLY A 87 5.39 -3.13 -6.54
C GLY A 87 4.17 -3.29 -5.65
N VAL A 88 3.84 -2.26 -4.88
CA VAL A 88 2.66 -2.24 -4.01
C VAL A 88 1.80 -1.04 -4.37
N GLY A 89 0.50 -1.29 -4.55
CA GLY A 89 -0.52 -0.28 -4.77
C GLY A 89 -1.58 -0.33 -3.70
N PHE A 90 -1.98 0.83 -3.18
CA PHE A 90 -3.00 0.93 -2.15
C PHE A 90 -3.91 2.12 -2.42
N THR A 91 -5.21 1.92 -2.32
CA THR A 91 -6.19 3.01 -2.30
C THR A 91 -7.31 2.70 -1.32
N GLY A 92 -7.76 3.72 -0.60
CA GLY A 92 -8.72 3.57 0.50
C GLY A 92 -9.74 4.70 0.55
N SER A 93 -10.98 4.31 0.83
CA SER A 93 -12.04 5.19 1.28
C SER A 93 -12.31 4.86 2.74
N LEU A 94 -11.57 5.48 3.64
CA LEU A 94 -11.74 5.31 5.09
C LEU A 94 -12.71 6.36 5.66
N ALA A 95 -13.04 6.25 6.94
CA ALA A 95 -13.76 7.23 7.73
C ALA A 95 -13.23 8.65 7.48
N THR A 96 -14.07 9.67 7.53
CA THR A 96 -13.68 11.08 7.38
C THR A 96 -14.52 11.94 8.31
N THR A 97 -14.20 13.23 8.43
CA THR A 97 -14.98 14.18 9.24
C THR A 97 -16.45 14.26 8.80
N ARG A 98 -16.73 13.99 7.52
CA ARG A 98 -18.09 13.88 6.97
C ARG A 98 -18.44 12.41 6.75
N PRO A 99 -19.65 11.96 7.12
CA PRO A 99 -20.12 10.60 6.82
C PRO A 99 -20.09 10.32 5.32
N LYS A 100 -19.55 9.16 4.94
CA LYS A 100 -19.55 8.70 3.53
C LYS A 100 -20.83 7.96 3.20
N GLN A 101 -21.38 8.22 2.02
CA GLN A 101 -22.50 7.45 1.47
C GLN A 101 -22.08 6.01 1.16
N GLY A 102 -20.97 5.83 0.41
CA GLY A 102 -20.40 4.52 0.11
C GLY A 102 -19.65 3.88 1.29
N ASP A 103 -19.33 2.60 1.18
CA ASP A 103 -18.65 1.83 2.23
C ASP A 103 -17.29 2.41 2.61
N HIS A 104 -16.90 2.16 3.86
CA HIS A 104 -15.50 2.24 4.22
C HIS A 104 -14.81 1.01 3.62
N ARG A 105 -13.83 1.21 2.75
CA ARG A 105 -13.15 0.11 2.07
C ARG A 105 -11.75 0.49 1.65
N PHE A 106 -10.89 -0.51 1.48
CA PHE A 106 -9.60 -0.32 0.85
C PHE A 106 -9.27 -1.46 -0.10
N HIS A 107 -8.38 -1.16 -1.02
CA HIS A 107 -7.85 -2.07 -2.02
C HIS A 107 -6.33 -2.08 -1.90
N LEU A 108 -5.77 -3.28 -1.84
CA LEU A 108 -4.34 -3.53 -1.80
C LEU A 108 -3.99 -4.44 -2.95
N SER A 109 -2.97 -4.08 -3.71
CA SER A 109 -2.44 -4.90 -4.79
C SER A 109 -0.94 -4.98 -4.70
N THR A 110 -0.39 -6.15 -5.02
CA THR A 110 1.04 -6.43 -5.05
C THR A 110 1.40 -7.06 -6.39
N ARG A 111 2.54 -6.66 -6.95
CA ARG A 111 3.00 -7.08 -8.27
C ARG A 111 4.46 -7.48 -8.23
N THR A 112 4.75 -8.67 -8.74
CA THR A 112 6.09 -9.19 -9.00
C THR A 112 6.23 -9.51 -10.50
N SER A 113 7.33 -10.14 -10.89
CA SER A 113 7.58 -10.55 -12.28
C SER A 113 6.55 -11.55 -12.80
N ASP A 114 6.14 -12.50 -11.97
CA ASP A 114 5.30 -13.63 -12.34
C ASP A 114 3.94 -13.66 -11.62
N ARG A 115 3.79 -12.91 -10.52
CA ARG A 115 2.58 -12.94 -9.68
C ARG A 115 1.97 -11.57 -9.45
N HIS A 116 0.66 -11.61 -9.25
CA HIS A 116 -0.17 -10.49 -8.85
C HIS A 116 -1.17 -10.97 -7.81
N TRP A 117 -1.24 -10.25 -6.69
CA TRP A 117 -2.25 -10.48 -5.67
C TRP A 117 -3.00 -9.19 -5.41
N ALA A 118 -4.31 -9.29 -5.31
CA ALA A 118 -5.17 -8.17 -4.98
C ALA A 118 -6.13 -8.56 -3.85
N SER A 119 -6.42 -7.62 -2.96
CA SER A 119 -7.33 -7.78 -1.85
C SER A 119 -8.22 -6.56 -1.75
N THR A 120 -9.51 -6.81 -1.56
CA THR A 120 -10.51 -5.78 -1.26
C THR A 120 -11.08 -6.05 0.11
N VAL A 121 -11.04 -5.05 0.99
CA VAL A 121 -11.57 -5.17 2.35
C VAL A 121 -12.61 -4.08 2.56
N THR A 122 -13.80 -4.49 3.00
CA THR A 122 -14.86 -3.59 3.44
C THR A 122 -14.87 -3.54 4.96
N LEU A 123 -14.86 -2.33 5.52
CA LEU A 123 -14.89 -2.06 6.95
C LEU A 123 -16.32 -1.68 7.37
N SER A 124 -16.79 -2.29 8.46
CA SER A 124 -18.07 -1.92 9.05
C SER A 124 -18.03 -0.48 9.57
N LYS A 125 -18.91 0.38 9.04
CA LYS A 125 -19.00 1.79 9.44
C LYS A 125 -19.39 1.93 10.91
N GLY A 126 -18.89 2.98 11.55
CA GLY A 126 -19.22 3.34 12.94
C GLY A 126 -18.52 2.52 14.01
N LEU A 127 -17.79 1.45 13.65
CA LEU A 127 -17.06 0.62 14.62
C LEU A 127 -15.64 1.12 14.91
N ARG A 128 -15.10 2.03 14.09
CA ARG A 128 -13.72 2.53 14.19
C ARG A 128 -13.63 4.02 13.89
N SER A 129 -12.70 4.69 14.55
CA SER A 129 -12.27 6.04 14.18
C SER A 129 -11.43 6.04 12.89
N ARG A 130 -11.19 7.21 12.30
CA ARG A 130 -10.28 7.38 11.16
C ARG A 130 -8.92 6.72 11.38
N ASP A 131 -8.33 6.95 12.55
CA ASP A 131 -6.99 6.47 12.88
C ASP A 131 -6.99 4.95 13.10
N GLN A 132 -8.07 4.41 13.68
CA GLN A 132 -8.24 2.97 13.86
C GLN A 132 -8.42 2.26 12.51
N GLU A 133 -9.15 2.86 11.57
CA GLU A 133 -9.25 2.31 10.21
C GLU A 133 -7.92 2.37 9.47
N GLU A 134 -7.16 3.45 9.64
CA GLU A 134 -5.79 3.54 9.11
C GLU A 134 -4.93 2.41 9.63
N LYS A 135 -4.91 2.24 10.95
CA LYS A 135 -4.11 1.26 11.66
C LYS A 135 -4.43 -0.16 11.18
N VAL A 136 -5.71 -0.50 11.02
CA VAL A 136 -6.14 -1.79 10.46
C VAL A 136 -5.67 -1.95 9.02
N SER A 137 -5.82 -0.93 8.17
CA SER A 137 -5.40 -1.01 6.78
C SER A 137 -3.87 -1.14 6.62
N SER A 138 -3.09 -0.46 7.47
CA SER A 138 -1.63 -0.56 7.52
C SER A 138 -1.17 -1.95 7.97
N TYR A 139 -1.86 -2.57 8.93
CA TYR A 139 -1.54 -3.94 9.36
C TYR A 139 -1.94 -5.00 8.35
N PHE A 140 -3.06 -4.81 7.65
CA PHE A 140 -3.45 -5.72 6.58
C PHE A 140 -2.37 -5.76 5.49
N LEU A 141 -1.73 -4.62 5.24
CA LEU A 141 -0.73 -4.49 4.21
C LEU A 141 0.59 -5.21 4.55
N LEU A 142 0.89 -5.41 5.83
CA LEU A 142 2.09 -6.12 6.32
C LEU A 142 1.91 -7.65 6.43
N LYS A 143 0.72 -8.16 6.12
CA LYS A 143 0.34 -9.56 6.31
C LYS A 143 0.42 -10.35 5.01
#